data_AF-A0A2A6EIA8-F1
#
_entry.id   AF-A0A2A6EIA8-F1
#
_cell.length_a   1.000
_cell.length_b   1.000
_cell.length_c   1.000
_cell.angle_alpha   90.00
_cell.angle_beta   90.00
_cell.angle_gamma   90.00
#
_symmetry.space_group_name_H-M   'P 1'
#
loop_
_entity.id
_entity.type
_entity.pdbx_description
1 polymer ?
#
loop_
_entity_poly.entity_id
_entity_poly.type
_entity_poly.pdbx_seq_one_letter_code
_entity_poly.pdbx_strand_id
1 'polypeptide(L)'
;MKIKNSIFPILLGMLSIGFFSACNPEKPEDEKENKLHEDPTQSVFTLTEGKLRSGVTFENMPQEADFVPTGNVQKIVWEVVKGENFKTGDGGQTKFVVKNTKKHPDVVYSLRMDYYNAKGKHMNHQFYDNEQDKIHQHFFMYYVNNGTANVLVRDRTKLPYEYTYADSYKGKFIGESNPMGFFGFIRFLQSGTKFNLKVALMHSGNLTKFGKDGKASPFWAPSPSQLNKALWDLSVKLPIEIED
;
A
#
# COMPACT_ATOMS: atom_id res chain seq x y z
N MET A 1 -71.47 34.79 -53.48
CA MET A 1 -71.79 34.94 -52.04
C MET A 1 -70.57 34.50 -51.25
N LYS A 2 -70.10 35.34 -50.31
CA LYS A 2 -68.98 35.10 -49.37
C LYS A 2 -69.32 33.90 -48.43
N ILE A 3 -68.46 33.14 -47.71
CA ILE A 3 -67.30 33.42 -46.84
C ILE A 3 -66.53 32.10 -46.52
N LYS A 4 -65.18 32.18 -46.59
CA LYS A 4 -64.05 31.66 -45.77
C LYS A 4 -64.03 30.30 -45.04
N ASN A 5 -62.93 29.56 -45.22
CA ASN A 5 -61.83 29.22 -44.26
C ASN A 5 -61.05 28.00 -44.83
N SER A 6 -59.84 28.12 -45.39
CA SER A 6 -58.48 28.25 -44.82
C SER A 6 -57.93 27.03 -44.05
N ILE A 7 -56.66 26.72 -44.40
CA ILE A 7 -55.60 25.93 -43.71
C ILE A 7 -55.39 24.45 -44.13
N PHE A 8 -54.45 24.26 -45.07
CA PHE A 8 -53.39 23.22 -45.06
C PHE A 8 -52.15 23.85 -44.33
N PRO A 9 -51.03 23.18 -43.91
CA PRO A 9 -50.59 21.80 -44.18
C PRO A 9 -49.79 21.10 -43.02
N ILE A 10 -49.35 19.87 -43.29
CA ILE A 10 -48.08 19.20 -42.86
C ILE A 10 -47.84 18.96 -41.35
N LEU A 11 -47.99 17.69 -40.96
CA LEU A 11 -47.44 17.09 -39.76
C LEU A 11 -45.97 16.68 -40.05
N LEU A 12 -45.00 17.43 -39.52
CA LEU A 12 -43.60 17.01 -39.44
C LEU A 12 -43.15 17.20 -37.98
N GLY A 13 -43.33 16.15 -37.17
CA GLY A 13 -42.84 16.12 -35.81
C GLY A 13 -41.32 15.97 -35.81
N MET A 14 -40.61 17.03 -35.42
CA MET A 14 -39.21 16.95 -35.03
C MET A 14 -39.10 16.13 -33.74
N LEU A 15 -38.71 14.85 -33.87
CA LEU A 15 -38.22 14.06 -32.75
C LEU A 15 -36.74 14.43 -32.55
N SER A 16 -36.47 15.32 -31.61
CA SER A 16 -35.12 15.59 -31.11
C SER A 16 -34.62 14.35 -30.37
N ILE A 17 -33.91 13.46 -31.07
CA ILE A 17 -33.15 12.37 -30.47
C ILE A 17 -31.97 13.01 -29.74
N GLY A 18 -32.10 13.15 -28.42
CA GLY A 18 -30.96 13.43 -27.55
C GLY A 18 -29.95 12.30 -27.68
N PHE A 19 -28.77 12.62 -28.22
CA PHE A 19 -27.60 11.74 -28.12
C PHE A 19 -27.18 11.68 -26.65
N PHE A 20 -27.73 10.72 -25.91
CA PHE A 20 -27.06 10.20 -24.73
C PHE A 20 -25.87 9.39 -25.23
N SER A 21 -24.67 9.99 -25.21
CA SER A 21 -23.43 9.21 -25.19
C SER A 21 -23.42 8.41 -23.89
N ALA A 22 -24.04 7.23 -23.93
CA ALA A 22 -23.77 6.19 -22.96
C ALA A 22 -22.29 5.82 -23.12
N CYS A 23 -21.45 6.29 -22.19
CA CYS A 23 -20.14 5.70 -21.99
C CYS A 23 -20.38 4.19 -21.78
N ASN A 24 -19.99 3.37 -22.75
CA ASN A 24 -19.84 1.95 -22.49
C ASN A 24 -18.80 1.84 -21.37
N PRO A 25 -19.14 1.29 -20.18
CA PRO A 25 -18.11 0.98 -19.21
C PRO A 25 -17.17 -0.03 -19.88
N GLU A 26 -15.87 0.26 -19.86
CA GLU A 26 -14.86 -0.71 -20.26
C GLU A 26 -15.13 -2.01 -19.51
N LYS A 27 -15.13 -3.13 -20.26
CA LYS A 27 -15.23 -4.43 -19.62
C LYS A 27 -14.05 -4.55 -18.65
N PRO A 28 -14.28 -4.85 -17.36
CA PRO A 28 -13.17 -5.08 -16.45
C PRO A 28 -12.35 -6.26 -16.99
N GLU A 29 -11.07 -6.01 -17.25
CA GLU A 29 -10.15 -7.06 -17.67
C GLU A 29 -9.90 -8.03 -16.51
N ASP A 30 -9.66 -9.31 -16.81
CA ASP A 30 -9.21 -10.24 -15.79
C ASP A 30 -7.75 -9.95 -15.46
N GLU A 31 -7.54 -9.19 -14.39
CA GLU A 31 -6.22 -8.79 -13.89
C GLU A 31 -5.37 -9.99 -13.45
N LYS A 32 -5.92 -11.20 -13.34
CA LYS A 32 -5.08 -12.41 -13.18
C LYS A 32 -4.37 -12.81 -14.46
N GLU A 33 -4.92 -12.45 -15.63
CA GLU A 33 -4.34 -12.74 -16.94
C GLU A 33 -3.59 -11.53 -17.52
N ASN A 34 -3.88 -10.31 -17.05
CA ASN A 34 -3.33 -9.05 -17.59
C ASN A 34 -2.45 -8.24 -16.60
N LYS A 35 -1.83 -8.88 -15.58
CA LYS A 35 -0.86 -8.17 -14.72
C LYS A 35 0.29 -7.62 -15.56
N LEU A 36 0.62 -6.34 -15.37
CA LEU A 36 1.76 -5.68 -16.04
C LEU A 36 3.07 -5.79 -15.23
N HIS A 37 3.11 -6.64 -14.21
CA HIS A 37 4.30 -7.00 -13.45
C HIS A 37 4.40 -8.53 -13.28
N GLU A 38 5.62 -9.04 -13.09
CA GLU A 38 5.86 -10.42 -12.68
C GLU A 38 5.40 -10.63 -11.22
N ASP A 39 5.17 -11.88 -10.81
CA ASP A 39 5.00 -12.18 -9.38
C ASP A 39 6.37 -12.22 -8.68
N PRO A 40 6.54 -11.57 -7.52
CA PRO A 40 7.78 -11.64 -6.76
C PRO A 40 8.00 -13.06 -6.24
N THR A 41 9.22 -13.58 -6.39
CA THR A 41 9.62 -14.87 -5.80
C THR A 41 10.43 -14.69 -4.53
N GLN A 42 10.95 -13.49 -4.28
CA GLN A 42 11.62 -13.12 -3.05
C GLN A 42 11.27 -11.68 -2.67
N SER A 43 11.13 -11.44 -1.37
CA SER A 43 10.99 -10.12 -0.77
C SER A 43 11.98 -9.98 0.38
N VAL A 44 12.76 -8.90 0.36
CA VAL A 44 13.75 -8.58 1.38
C VAL A 44 13.28 -7.35 2.13
N PHE A 45 13.07 -7.50 3.44
CA PHE A 45 12.72 -6.42 4.35
C PHE A 45 13.97 -5.99 5.06
N THR A 46 14.44 -4.76 4.80
CA THR A 46 15.61 -4.18 5.47
C THR A 46 15.15 -3.11 6.44
N LEU A 47 15.45 -3.30 7.72
CA LEU A 47 15.18 -2.35 8.79
C LEU A 47 16.51 -1.73 9.24
N THR A 48 16.66 -0.42 9.08
CA THR A 48 17.89 0.31 9.50
C THR A 48 17.55 1.25 10.64
N GLU A 49 18.23 1.11 11.78
CA GLU A 49 18.11 2.05 12.89
C GLU A 49 18.79 3.37 12.53
N GLY A 50 18.19 4.50 12.93
CA GLY A 50 18.75 5.82 12.73
C GLY A 50 18.00 6.88 13.51
N LYS A 51 18.17 8.13 13.09
CA LYS A 51 17.48 9.30 13.63
C LYS A 51 17.09 10.23 12.49
N LEU A 52 16.10 11.08 12.72
CA LEU A 52 15.80 12.19 11.81
C LEU A 52 16.76 13.35 12.08
N ARG A 53 17.09 14.11 11.03
CA ARG A 53 17.88 15.34 11.15
C ARG A 53 17.17 16.35 12.06
N SER A 54 17.96 17.21 12.69
CA SER A 54 17.44 18.28 13.55
C SER A 54 16.42 19.14 12.81
N GLY A 55 15.28 19.41 13.47
CA GLY A 55 14.17 20.18 12.90
C GLY A 55 13.17 19.35 12.08
N VAL A 56 13.48 18.09 11.75
CA VAL A 56 12.54 17.18 11.08
C VAL A 56 11.82 16.32 12.12
N THR A 57 10.50 16.25 12.01
CA THR A 57 9.66 15.43 12.89
C THR A 57 9.04 14.28 12.11
N PHE A 58 8.72 13.19 12.81
CA PHE A 58 8.11 12.01 12.19
C PHE A 58 6.73 12.30 11.61
N GLU A 59 6.00 13.21 12.24
CA GLU A 59 4.64 13.62 11.90
C GLU A 59 4.59 14.48 10.63
N ASN A 60 5.71 15.10 10.24
CA ASN A 60 5.82 15.99 9.08
C ASN A 60 6.33 15.27 7.83
N MET A 61 6.01 13.98 7.67
CA MET A 61 6.31 13.18 6.47
C MET A 61 7.80 13.26 6.05
N PRO A 62 8.74 12.84 6.91
CA PRO A 62 10.17 12.88 6.60
C PRO A 62 10.48 12.12 5.31
N GLN A 63 11.52 12.58 4.60
CA GLN A 63 12.01 11.96 3.38
C GLN A 63 13.31 11.19 3.64
N GLU A 64 13.75 10.38 2.66
CA GLU A 64 14.97 9.60 2.79
C GLU A 64 16.21 10.46 3.14
N ALA A 65 16.30 11.68 2.59
CA ALA A 65 17.40 12.60 2.85
C ALA A 65 17.44 13.13 4.30
N ASP A 66 16.31 13.09 5.00
CA ASP A 66 16.18 13.54 6.39
C ASP A 66 16.65 12.49 7.39
N PHE A 67 16.91 11.26 6.93
CA PHE A 67 17.32 10.16 7.77
C PHE A 67 18.84 10.07 7.88
N VAL A 68 19.32 9.90 9.11
CA VAL A 68 20.72 9.63 9.43
C VAL A 68 20.80 8.19 9.95
N PRO A 69 21.22 7.22 9.13
CA PRO A 69 21.32 5.83 9.56
C PRO A 69 22.44 5.67 10.59
N THR A 70 22.22 4.75 11.52
CA THR A 70 23.31 4.10 12.26
C THR A 70 23.89 2.95 11.43
N GLY A 71 24.86 2.21 11.99
CA GLY A 71 25.34 0.96 11.40
C GLY A 71 24.44 -0.26 11.68
N ASN A 72 23.38 -0.12 12.49
CA ASN A 72 22.53 -1.25 12.88
C ASN A 72 21.50 -1.53 11.79
N VAL A 73 21.78 -2.55 10.97
CA VAL A 73 20.93 -3.02 9.87
C VAL A 73 20.45 -4.44 10.15
N GLN A 74 19.15 -4.64 9.99
CA GLN A 74 18.47 -5.92 10.18
C GLN A 74 17.76 -6.30 8.87
N LYS A 75 17.73 -7.59 8.55
CA LYS A 75 17.10 -8.09 7.33
C LYS A 75 16.26 -9.33 7.61
N ILE A 76 15.03 -9.37 7.11
CA ILE A 76 14.22 -10.58 7.02
C ILE A 76 13.98 -10.87 5.54
N VAL A 77 14.22 -12.11 5.12
CA VAL A 77 14.02 -12.55 3.74
C VAL A 77 12.82 -13.48 3.69
N TRP A 78 11.91 -13.24 2.77
CA TRP A 78 10.78 -14.10 2.47
C TRP A 78 10.88 -14.60 1.04
N GLU A 79 10.74 -15.91 0.84
CA GLU A 79 10.87 -16.56 -0.45
C GLU A 79 9.65 -17.42 -0.75
N VAL A 80 9.26 -17.44 -2.02
CA VAL A 80 8.26 -18.37 -2.54
C VAL A 80 8.91 -19.74 -2.64
N VAL A 81 8.41 -20.69 -1.86
CA VAL A 81 8.77 -22.10 -2.00
C VAL A 81 7.80 -22.74 -2.98
N LYS A 82 8.29 -23.29 -4.10
CA LYS A 82 7.46 -23.90 -5.14
C LYS A 82 6.57 -25.01 -4.55
N GLY A 83 5.25 -24.86 -4.67
CA GLY A 83 4.25 -25.78 -4.09
C GLY A 83 3.74 -25.36 -2.71
N GLU A 84 4.24 -24.25 -2.16
CA GLU A 84 3.81 -23.65 -0.89
C GLU A 84 3.61 -22.13 -1.04
N ASN A 85 3.17 -21.47 0.04
CA ASN A 85 3.15 -20.01 0.14
C ASN A 85 4.52 -19.46 0.57
N PHE A 86 4.69 -18.13 0.57
CA PHE A 86 5.88 -17.44 1.10
C PHE A 86 6.28 -17.99 2.49
N LYS A 87 7.57 -18.30 2.67
CA LYS A 87 8.20 -18.68 3.95
C LYS A 87 9.44 -17.82 4.21
N THR A 88 9.87 -17.74 5.47
CA THR A 88 11.15 -17.11 5.80
C THR A 88 12.28 -17.89 5.17
N GLY A 89 13.11 -17.24 4.35
CA GLY A 89 14.31 -17.82 3.75
C GLY A 89 15.49 -17.80 4.72
N ASP A 90 16.51 -18.61 4.45
CA ASP A 90 17.67 -18.79 5.33
C ASP A 90 18.63 -17.58 5.33
N GLY A 91 18.47 -16.63 4.40
CA GLY A 91 19.37 -15.49 4.19
C GLY A 91 19.15 -14.28 5.12
N GLY A 92 18.29 -14.41 6.14
CA GLY A 92 17.91 -13.30 7.02
C GLY A 92 17.70 -13.71 8.48
N GLN A 93 17.41 -12.71 9.30
CA GLN A 93 16.97 -12.88 10.67
C GLN A 93 15.53 -13.42 10.70
N THR A 94 15.15 -14.06 11.80
CA THR A 94 13.78 -14.57 12.01
C THR A 94 12.84 -13.52 12.60
N LYS A 95 13.37 -12.40 13.09
CA LYS A 95 12.63 -11.30 13.71
C LYS A 95 13.46 -10.01 13.66
N PHE A 96 12.77 -8.87 13.80
CA PHE A 96 13.40 -7.60 14.13
C PHE A 96 13.38 -7.35 15.63
N VAL A 97 14.51 -6.93 16.18
CA VAL A 97 14.65 -6.47 17.57
C VAL A 97 14.84 -4.96 17.56
N VAL A 98 13.98 -4.23 18.24
CA VAL A 98 13.84 -2.77 18.05
C VAL A 98 13.69 -2.03 19.37
N LYS A 99 14.15 -0.78 19.40
CA LYS A 99 14.04 0.12 20.54
C LYS A 99 12.67 0.77 20.58
N ASN A 100 12.16 0.99 21.79
CA ASN A 100 10.94 1.75 22.01
C ASN A 100 11.22 3.26 22.11
N THR A 101 10.24 4.08 21.71
CA THR A 101 10.33 5.54 21.76
C THR A 101 10.25 6.10 23.18
N LYS A 102 9.83 5.32 24.19
CA LYS A 102 9.80 5.78 25.58
C LYS A 102 11.21 5.92 26.17
N LYS A 103 12.10 4.96 25.89
CA LYS A 103 13.52 4.99 26.30
C LYS A 103 14.42 5.66 25.26
N HIS A 104 14.03 5.57 23.98
CA HIS A 104 14.80 6.09 22.85
C HIS A 104 13.93 6.96 21.95
N PRO A 105 13.51 8.16 22.41
CA PRO A 105 12.52 9.00 21.73
C PRO A 105 12.97 9.53 20.37
N ASP A 106 14.27 9.56 20.11
CA ASP A 106 14.89 10.04 18.88
C ASP A 106 15.17 8.91 17.86
N VAL A 107 15.01 7.65 18.26
CA VAL A 107 15.24 6.49 17.39
C VAL A 107 14.06 6.33 16.41
N VAL A 108 14.41 6.28 15.13
CA VAL A 108 13.52 5.98 14.02
C VAL A 108 14.16 4.87 13.19
N TYR A 109 13.35 3.99 12.62
CA TYR A 109 13.83 2.98 11.69
C TYR A 109 13.37 3.31 10.28
N SER A 110 14.25 3.22 9.29
CA SER A 110 13.82 3.11 7.91
C SER A 110 13.50 1.66 7.60
N LEU A 111 12.36 1.43 6.93
CA LEU A 111 11.94 0.13 6.43
C LEU A 111 11.94 0.18 4.90
N ARG A 112 12.80 -0.63 4.29
CA ARG A 112 12.89 -0.80 2.83
C ARG A 112 12.46 -2.20 2.45
N MET A 113 11.71 -2.30 1.37
CA MET A 113 11.24 -3.57 0.80
C MET A 113 11.77 -3.68 -0.63
N ASP A 114 12.55 -4.73 -0.89
CA ASP A 114 13.09 -5.02 -2.22
C ASP A 114 12.54 -6.34 -2.72
N TYR A 115 11.86 -6.33 -3.87
CA TYR A 115 11.32 -7.52 -4.50
C TYR A 115 12.21 -8.00 -5.64
N TYR A 116 12.28 -9.31 -5.77
CA TYR A 116 13.04 -9.99 -6.81
C TYR A 116 12.20 -11.03 -7.51
N ASN A 117 12.31 -11.09 -8.83
CA ASN A 117 11.64 -12.11 -9.65
C ASN A 117 12.40 -13.46 -9.62
N ALA A 118 11.87 -14.47 -10.31
CA ALA A 118 12.43 -15.82 -10.36
C ALA A 118 13.88 -15.88 -10.89
N LYS A 119 14.35 -14.83 -11.56
CA LYS A 119 15.73 -14.69 -12.06
C LYS A 119 16.65 -13.97 -11.07
N GLY A 120 16.17 -13.64 -9.87
CA GLY A 120 16.87 -12.87 -8.85
C GLY A 120 17.06 -11.39 -9.22
N LYS A 121 16.26 -10.85 -10.16
CA LYS A 121 16.38 -9.44 -10.57
C LYS A 121 15.44 -8.56 -9.76
N HIS A 122 15.96 -7.43 -9.28
CA HIS A 122 15.16 -6.43 -8.58
C HIS A 122 14.04 -5.89 -9.49
N MET A 123 12.81 -5.85 -8.98
CA MET A 123 11.61 -5.64 -9.80
C MET A 123 10.65 -4.56 -9.29
N ASN A 124 10.97 -3.82 -8.23
CA ASN A 124 10.03 -2.84 -7.66
C ASN A 124 9.50 -1.83 -8.69
N HIS A 125 10.31 -1.44 -9.68
CA HIS A 125 9.91 -0.51 -10.75
C HIS A 125 8.65 -0.95 -11.51
N GLN A 126 8.42 -2.26 -11.64
CA GLN A 126 7.24 -2.81 -12.30
C GLN A 126 5.93 -2.44 -11.57
N PHE A 127 5.99 -2.15 -10.26
CA PHE A 127 4.84 -1.69 -9.48
C PHE A 127 4.64 -0.17 -9.54
N TYR A 128 5.54 0.57 -10.20
CA TYR A 128 5.41 2.02 -10.39
C TYR A 128 5.05 2.41 -11.82
N ASP A 129 5.64 1.72 -12.81
CA ASP A 129 5.43 2.05 -14.22
C ASP A 129 4.06 1.56 -14.72
N ASN A 130 3.65 2.03 -15.91
CA ASN A 130 2.41 1.61 -16.58
C ASN A 130 1.16 1.68 -15.69
N GLU A 131 1.06 2.76 -14.90
CA GLU A 131 -0.05 3.03 -13.97
C GLU A 131 -0.24 2.01 -12.84
N GLN A 132 0.71 1.09 -12.66
CA GLN A 132 0.68 0.11 -11.58
C GLN A 132 0.72 0.79 -10.20
N ASP A 133 1.30 1.98 -10.12
CA ASP A 133 1.30 2.80 -8.91
C ASP A 133 -0.10 3.20 -8.45
N LYS A 134 -1.07 3.32 -9.37
CA LYS A 134 -2.45 3.70 -9.03
C LYS A 134 -3.27 2.57 -8.43
N ILE A 135 -2.80 1.33 -8.53
CA ILE A 135 -3.55 0.13 -8.11
C ILE A 135 -2.82 -0.69 -7.04
N HIS A 136 -1.58 -0.31 -6.71
CA HIS A 136 -0.76 -0.98 -5.71
C HIS A 136 -0.51 -0.13 -4.46
N GLN A 137 -0.57 -0.78 -3.29
CA GLN A 137 -0.20 -0.17 -2.01
C GLN A 137 0.14 -1.23 -0.97
N HIS A 138 1.24 -1.05 -0.24
CA HIS A 138 1.52 -1.85 0.94
C HIS A 138 0.71 -1.36 2.15
N PHE A 139 0.16 -2.31 2.88
CA PHE A 139 -0.43 -2.09 4.20
C PHE A 139 0.42 -2.76 5.27
N PHE A 140 0.56 -2.05 6.39
CA PHE A 140 1.30 -2.44 7.58
C PHE A 140 0.27 -2.59 8.69
N MET A 141 -0.31 -3.78 8.80
CA MET A 141 -1.48 -4.08 9.60
C MET A 141 -1.11 -4.80 10.91
N TYR A 142 -1.86 -4.47 11.96
CA TYR A 142 -1.76 -5.12 13.26
C TYR A 142 -3.04 -5.88 13.59
N TYR A 143 -2.89 -7.12 14.03
CA TYR A 143 -4.01 -7.96 14.45
C TYR A 143 -3.83 -8.36 15.90
N VAL A 144 -4.92 -8.31 16.66
CA VAL A 144 -4.99 -8.81 18.04
C VAL A 144 -5.95 -9.99 18.10
N ASN A 145 -5.63 -10.98 18.91
CA ASN A 145 -6.55 -12.07 19.19
C ASN A 145 -7.53 -11.62 20.28
N ASN A 146 -8.83 -11.68 20.02
CA ASN A 146 -9.87 -11.30 20.98
C ASN A 146 -10.47 -12.49 21.75
N GLY A 147 -9.82 -13.66 21.70
CA GLY A 147 -10.30 -14.93 22.22
C GLY A 147 -10.94 -15.83 21.16
N THR A 148 -11.54 -15.24 20.11
CA THR A 148 -12.28 -16.00 19.06
C THR A 148 -11.60 -15.93 17.70
N ALA A 149 -11.06 -14.76 17.34
CA ALA A 149 -10.44 -14.52 16.06
C ALA A 149 -9.31 -13.50 16.16
N ASN A 150 -8.47 -13.48 15.14
CA ASN A 150 -7.52 -12.38 14.92
C ASN A 150 -8.27 -11.22 14.26
N VAL A 151 -8.38 -10.10 14.98
CA VAL A 151 -9.12 -8.92 14.53
C VAL A 151 -8.14 -7.80 14.17
N LEU A 152 -8.36 -7.17 13.01
CA LEU A 152 -7.59 -6.02 12.56
C LEU A 152 -7.81 -4.84 13.51
N VAL A 153 -6.74 -4.29 14.06
CA VAL A 153 -6.77 -3.07 14.87
C VAL A 153 -6.91 -1.86 13.95
N ARG A 154 -8.09 -1.24 13.95
CA ARG A 154 -8.38 -0.04 13.14
C ARG A 154 -8.11 1.27 13.86
N ASP A 155 -8.11 1.24 15.19
CA ASP A 155 -7.79 2.41 16.02
C ASP A 155 -6.28 2.62 16.08
N ARG A 156 -5.79 3.70 15.44
CA ARG A 156 -4.36 4.01 15.37
C ARG A 156 -3.70 4.11 16.75
N THR A 157 -4.43 4.58 17.76
CA THR A 157 -3.87 4.77 19.12
C THR A 157 -3.53 3.45 19.83
N LYS A 158 -4.06 2.32 19.33
CA LYS A 158 -3.84 0.98 19.87
C LYS A 158 -2.71 0.21 19.17
N LEU A 159 -2.06 0.82 18.17
CA LEU A 159 -0.94 0.19 17.49
C LEU A 159 0.32 0.23 18.38
N PRO A 160 1.15 -0.82 18.39
CA PRO A 160 2.44 -0.81 19.09
C PRO A 160 3.53 -0.08 18.30
N TYR A 161 3.18 0.52 17.16
CA TYR A 161 4.08 1.25 16.26
C TYR A 161 3.35 2.41 15.57
N GLU A 162 4.14 3.31 15.00
CA GLU A 162 3.69 4.26 13.99
C GLU A 162 4.51 4.10 12.73
N TYR A 163 3.90 4.36 11.58
CA TYR A 163 4.53 4.29 10.27
C TYR A 163 4.21 5.54 9.45
N THR A 164 5.15 5.96 8.61
CA THR A 164 4.90 6.97 7.58
C THR A 164 5.54 6.55 6.27
N TYR A 165 4.82 6.71 5.17
CA TYR A 165 5.34 6.45 3.83
C TYR A 165 6.37 7.51 3.47
N ALA A 166 7.51 7.08 2.94
CA ALA A 166 8.56 7.98 2.49
C ALA A 166 9.00 7.71 1.04
N ASP A 167 8.18 6.98 0.29
CA ASP A 167 8.47 6.60 -1.09
C ASP A 167 8.82 7.82 -1.95
N SER A 168 9.86 7.66 -2.75
CA SER A 168 10.22 8.59 -3.81
C SER A 168 10.31 7.85 -5.14
N TYR A 169 9.79 8.46 -6.19
CA TYR A 169 9.82 7.88 -7.53
C TYR A 169 10.30 8.91 -8.55
N LYS A 170 11.29 8.52 -9.37
CA LYS A 170 11.91 9.39 -10.39
C LYS A 170 12.33 10.77 -9.81
N GLY A 171 12.90 10.76 -8.60
CA GLY A 171 13.38 11.95 -7.90
C GLY A 171 12.29 12.81 -7.24
N LYS A 172 11.03 12.37 -7.23
CA LYS A 172 9.92 13.10 -6.58
C LYS A 172 9.43 12.33 -5.37
N PHE A 173 9.21 13.04 -4.27
CA PHE A 173 8.51 12.51 -3.11
C PHE A 173 7.05 12.20 -3.46
N ILE A 174 6.60 10.99 -3.13
CA ILE A 174 5.22 10.54 -3.39
C ILE A 174 4.56 9.91 -2.15
N GLY A 175 5.26 9.80 -1.02
CA GLY A 175 4.76 9.11 0.17
C GLY A 175 3.40 9.64 0.67
N GLU A 176 3.12 10.93 0.50
CA GLU A 176 1.83 11.52 0.85
C GLU A 176 0.76 11.33 -0.24
N SER A 177 1.09 11.67 -1.49
CA SER A 177 0.12 11.76 -2.58
C SER A 177 -0.19 10.42 -3.25
N ASN A 178 0.76 9.50 -3.23
CA ASN A 178 0.67 8.20 -3.89
C ASN A 178 1.49 7.15 -3.13
N PRO A 179 1.05 6.78 -1.91
CA PRO A 179 1.80 5.88 -1.05
C PRO A 179 1.93 4.50 -1.70
N MET A 180 3.16 3.99 -1.77
CA MET A 180 3.45 2.65 -2.29
C MET A 180 3.86 1.72 -1.16
N GLY A 181 4.68 2.21 -0.23
CA GLY A 181 5.18 1.47 0.93
C GLY A 181 6.33 0.52 0.63
N PHE A 182 7.09 0.77 -0.44
CA PHE A 182 8.40 0.13 -0.61
C PHE A 182 9.46 0.79 0.27
N PHE A 183 9.27 2.05 0.64
CA PHE A 183 10.10 2.75 1.60
C PHE A 183 9.26 3.62 2.57
N GLY A 184 9.63 3.58 3.84
CA GLY A 184 9.03 4.43 4.86
C GLY A 184 9.79 4.39 6.18
N PHE A 185 9.27 5.13 7.15
CA PHE A 185 9.82 5.18 8.50
C PHE A 185 8.86 4.56 9.51
N ILE A 186 9.40 3.83 10.47
CA ILE A 186 8.66 3.18 11.54
C ILE A 186 9.28 3.49 12.91
N ARG A 187 8.43 3.74 13.90
CA ARG A 187 8.78 3.88 15.32
C ARG A 187 7.98 2.89 16.15
N PHE A 188 8.54 2.42 17.26
CA PHE A 188 7.90 1.42 18.11
C PHE A 188 7.57 2.02 19.48
N LEU A 189 6.32 1.88 19.92
CA LEU A 189 5.77 2.66 21.02
C LEU A 189 5.73 1.92 22.37
N GLN A 190 5.55 0.59 22.34
CA GLN A 190 5.22 -0.20 23.53
C GLN A 190 6.41 -1.10 23.93
N SER A 191 7.09 -0.78 25.05
CA SER A 191 8.17 -1.62 25.64
C SER A 191 7.74 -3.09 25.78
N GLY A 192 8.70 -4.01 25.63
CA GLY A 192 8.53 -5.42 25.98
C GLY A 192 7.49 -6.17 25.14
N THR A 193 6.99 -5.54 24.08
CA THR A 193 5.89 -6.07 23.28
C THR A 193 6.43 -6.91 22.14
N LYS A 194 5.88 -8.12 21.98
CA LYS A 194 6.16 -9.01 20.86
C LYS A 194 4.93 -9.12 19.99
N PHE A 195 5.08 -8.88 18.69
CA PHE A 195 3.96 -8.96 17.77
C PHE A 195 4.41 -9.30 16.35
N ASN A 196 3.45 -9.69 15.51
CA ASN A 196 3.68 -9.85 14.08
C ASN A 196 3.11 -8.64 13.34
N LEU A 197 3.97 -7.88 12.68
CA LEU A 197 3.55 -6.85 11.73
C LEU A 197 3.14 -7.54 10.44
N LYS A 198 1.85 -7.50 10.08
CA LYS A 198 1.40 -8.04 8.80
C LYS A 198 1.68 -7.01 7.71
N VAL A 199 2.58 -7.34 6.79
CA VAL A 199 2.85 -6.53 5.61
C VAL A 199 2.21 -7.20 4.40
N ALA A 200 1.38 -6.46 3.68
CA ALA A 200 0.68 -7.00 2.52
C ALA A 200 0.62 -6.00 1.38
N LEU A 201 0.97 -6.44 0.16
CA LEU A 201 0.81 -5.65 -1.05
C LEU A 201 -0.60 -5.85 -1.60
N MET A 202 -1.40 -4.81 -1.50
CA MET A 202 -2.72 -4.77 -2.13
C MET A 202 -2.56 -4.49 -3.62
N HIS A 203 -3.34 -5.20 -4.43
CA HIS A 203 -3.59 -4.93 -5.83
C HIS A 203 -5.10 -4.79 -6.04
N SER A 204 -5.58 -3.58 -6.37
CA SER A 204 -7.01 -3.28 -6.50
C SER A 204 -7.65 -3.74 -7.82
N GLY A 205 -6.93 -4.51 -8.64
CA GLY A 205 -7.27 -4.82 -10.02
C GLY A 205 -7.44 -3.54 -10.84
N ASN A 206 -8.41 -3.53 -11.77
CA ASN A 206 -8.73 -2.37 -12.60
C ASN A 206 -9.30 -1.15 -11.84
N LEU A 207 -9.42 -1.23 -10.50
CA LEU A 207 -9.90 -0.12 -9.69
C LEU A 207 -8.71 0.66 -9.14
N THR A 208 -8.86 1.98 -9.07
CA THR A 208 -7.92 2.84 -8.36
C THR A 208 -7.86 2.51 -6.86
N LYS A 209 -6.67 2.63 -6.27
CA LYS A 209 -6.47 2.51 -4.81
C LYS A 209 -7.03 3.70 -4.03
N PHE A 210 -7.30 4.81 -4.71
CA PHE A 210 -7.78 6.04 -4.10
C PHE A 210 -9.29 5.95 -3.84
N GLY A 211 -9.71 6.43 -2.67
CA GLY A 211 -11.12 6.60 -2.33
C GLY A 211 -11.80 7.67 -3.18
N LYS A 212 -13.12 7.82 -2.98
CA LYS A 212 -13.92 8.86 -3.68
C LYS A 212 -13.46 10.29 -3.35
N ASP A 213 -12.78 10.47 -2.24
CA ASP A 213 -12.14 11.72 -1.80
C ASP A 213 -10.75 11.93 -2.42
N GLY A 214 -10.30 11.02 -3.30
CA GLY A 214 -8.99 11.04 -3.93
C GLY A 214 -7.85 10.60 -3.01
N LYS A 215 -8.14 10.07 -1.81
CA LYS A 215 -7.11 9.70 -0.83
C LYS A 215 -6.91 8.20 -0.75
N ALA A 216 -5.66 7.79 -0.54
CA ALA A 216 -5.34 6.40 -0.24
C ALA A 216 -5.79 6.03 1.18
N SER A 217 -6.06 4.74 1.41
CA SER A 217 -6.35 4.27 2.76
C SER A 217 -5.11 4.35 3.67
N PRO A 218 -5.28 4.58 4.97
CA PRO A 218 -4.17 4.63 5.91
C PRO A 218 -3.42 3.28 5.98
N PHE A 219 -2.12 3.34 6.27
CA PHE A 219 -1.23 2.16 6.26
C PHE A 219 -1.70 0.98 7.11
N TRP A 220 -2.41 1.23 8.21
CA TRP A 220 -2.82 0.18 9.15
C TRP A 220 -4.22 -0.35 8.91
N ALA A 221 -5.03 0.35 8.12
CA ALA A 221 -6.45 0.07 8.00
C ALA A 221 -6.93 0.21 6.55
N PRO A 222 -6.68 -0.82 5.70
CA PRO A 222 -7.37 -0.91 4.43
C PRO A 222 -8.90 -0.84 4.64
N SER A 223 -9.57 -0.22 3.67
CA SER A 223 -11.03 -0.13 3.67
C SER A 223 -11.67 -1.53 3.63
N PRO A 224 -12.91 -1.70 4.13
CA PRO A 224 -13.63 -2.97 3.99
C PRO A 224 -13.74 -3.45 2.54
N SER A 225 -13.88 -2.53 1.58
CA SER A 225 -13.93 -2.88 0.15
C SER A 225 -12.59 -3.46 -0.33
N GLN A 226 -11.46 -2.84 0.05
CA GLN A 226 -10.14 -3.34 -0.32
C GLN A 226 -9.89 -4.73 0.30
N LEU A 227 -10.21 -4.92 1.59
CA LEU A 227 -10.05 -6.23 2.24
C LEU A 227 -10.81 -7.36 1.53
N ASN A 228 -12.02 -7.07 1.03
CA ASN A 228 -12.90 -8.09 0.47
C ASN A 228 -12.74 -8.29 -1.04
N LYS A 229 -12.26 -7.29 -1.78
CA LYS A 229 -12.27 -7.29 -3.25
C LYS A 229 -10.89 -7.22 -3.89
N ALA A 230 -9.88 -6.72 -3.18
CA ALA A 230 -8.55 -6.62 -3.74
C ALA A 230 -7.89 -8.01 -3.84
N LEU A 231 -6.95 -8.11 -4.78
CA LEU A 231 -5.94 -9.15 -4.78
C LEU A 231 -4.81 -8.77 -3.82
N TRP A 232 -4.07 -9.77 -3.36
CA TRP A 232 -2.98 -9.60 -2.41
C TRP A 232 -1.73 -10.29 -2.95
N ASP A 233 -0.94 -9.56 -3.72
CA ASP A 233 0.25 -10.08 -4.40
C ASP A 233 1.37 -10.45 -3.43
N LEU A 234 1.33 -9.90 -2.20
CA LEU A 234 2.14 -10.36 -1.07
C LEU A 234 1.31 -10.33 0.22
N SER A 235 1.53 -11.33 1.08
CA SER A 235 1.07 -11.29 2.47
C SER A 235 2.02 -12.03 3.39
N VAL A 236 2.80 -11.28 4.18
CA VAL A 236 3.79 -11.84 5.12
C VAL A 236 3.60 -11.30 6.52
N LYS A 237 4.23 -11.95 7.50
CA LYS A 237 4.23 -11.54 8.91
C LYS A 237 5.67 -11.31 9.34
N LEU A 238 6.04 -10.08 9.65
CA LEU A 238 7.36 -9.74 10.18
C LEU A 238 7.30 -9.83 11.71
N PRO A 239 8.01 -10.78 12.36
CA PRO A 239 8.04 -10.84 13.81
C PRO A 239 8.86 -9.67 14.36
N ILE A 240 8.29 -8.94 15.30
CA ILE A 240 8.89 -7.79 15.97
C ILE A 240 8.98 -8.08 17.47
N GLU A 241 10.13 -7.79 18.06
CA GLU A 241 10.36 -7.75 19.49
C GLU A 241 10.84 -6.36 19.89
N ILE A 242 9.99 -5.63 20.60
CA ILE A 242 10.34 -4.32 21.14
C ILE A 242 11.07 -4.52 22.46
N GLU A 243 12.28 -3.97 22.57
CA GLU A 243 13.07 -3.97 23.79
C GLU A 243 12.29 -3.34 24.96
N ASP A 244 12.48 -3.91 26.15
CA ASP A 244 11.92 -3.40 27.41
C ASP A 244 12.34 -1.96 27.68
#